data_AF-A0A498L7A1-F1
#
_entry.id   AF-A0A498L7A1-F1
#
_cell.length_a   1.000
_cell.length_b   1.000
_cell.length_c   1.000
_cell.angle_alpha   90.00
_cell.angle_beta   90.00
_cell.angle_gamma   90.00
#
_symmetry.space_group_name_H-M   'P 1'
#
loop_
_entity.id
_entity.type
_entity.pdbx_description
1 polymer ?
#
loop_
_entity_poly.entity_id
_entity_poly.type
_entity_poly.pdbx_seq_one_letter_code
_entity_poly.pdbx_strand_id
1 'polypeptide(L)'
;MPVLINCTGDLGVGLFALRRWLAGGVCRSKARLDGKTVLITGANTGIGKETAVDMAKRGARVILACRDMGRANKAAEEVRKRSGNDNVVVKMLDLNSLRSVRALAKDVQKTEDRLNILINNAGIMMCPHWRTEDGFEMQFGVNHLGHFLLTNLLLDLLKKSAPSRIVNVSSLAHESGKIHFDDINLEKNYETLGAQTTIYCAVDESLKNTSGLYYSDCALKEAAPQARDDAAARRLWNLSASMVGLA
;
A
#
# COMPACT_ATOMS: atom_id res chain seq x y z
N MET A 1 18.18 -44.97 38.97
CA MET A 1 17.34 -43.84 38.52
C MET A 1 17.95 -43.27 37.24
N PRO A 2 17.28 -43.36 36.08
CA PRO A 2 17.69 -42.59 34.90
C PRO A 2 17.21 -41.14 35.03
N VAL A 3 18.11 -40.18 34.78
CA VAL A 3 17.76 -38.75 34.76
C VAL A 3 17.19 -38.42 33.38
N LEU A 4 15.90 -38.09 33.31
CA LEU A 4 15.27 -37.56 32.11
C LEU A 4 15.67 -36.08 31.93
N ILE A 5 16.59 -35.82 31.00
CA ILE A 5 16.91 -34.47 30.55
C ILE A 5 15.82 -34.04 29.57
N ASN A 6 14.94 -33.13 30.01
CA ASN A 6 13.86 -32.57 29.17
C ASN A 6 14.42 -31.57 28.15
N CYS A 7 14.81 -32.05 26.97
CA CYS A 7 15.16 -31.21 25.81
C CYS A 7 13.91 -30.63 25.11
N THR A 8 13.01 -29.99 25.85
CA THR A 8 11.77 -29.38 25.32
C THR A 8 11.87 -27.87 25.08
N GLY A 9 12.91 -27.20 25.59
CA GLY A 9 13.11 -25.76 25.42
C GLY A 9 13.53 -25.34 24.00
N ASP A 10 14.51 -26.04 23.42
CA ASP A 10 15.20 -25.56 22.21
C ASP A 10 14.34 -25.59 20.94
N LEU A 11 13.47 -26.59 20.80
CA LEU A 11 12.54 -26.66 19.66
C LEU A 11 11.57 -25.46 19.63
N GLY A 12 11.11 -25.03 20.81
CA GLY A 12 10.21 -23.88 20.95
C GLY A 12 10.90 -22.56 20.62
N VAL A 13 12.14 -22.39 21.06
CA VAL A 13 12.97 -21.21 20.74
C VAL A 13 13.32 -21.17 19.25
N GLY A 14 13.72 -22.30 18.65
CA GLY A 14 14.01 -22.40 17.23
C GLY A 14 12.79 -22.07 16.34
N LEU A 15 11.62 -22.63 16.65
CA LEU A 15 10.38 -22.36 15.92
C LEU A 15 9.92 -20.89 16.10
N PHE A 16 10.07 -20.33 17.30
CA PHE A 16 9.79 -18.91 17.56
C PHE A 16 10.73 -17.98 16.78
N ALA A 17 12.03 -18.27 16.76
CA ALA A 17 13.03 -17.50 16.03
C ALA A 17 12.79 -17.55 14.52
N LEU A 18 12.54 -18.74 13.96
CA LEU A 18 12.19 -18.92 12.54
C LEU A 18 10.91 -18.16 12.19
N ARG A 19 9.87 -18.24 13.01
CA ARG A 19 8.62 -17.49 12.81
C ARG A 19 8.84 -15.98 12.89
N ARG A 20 9.76 -15.50 13.75
CA ARG A 20 10.13 -14.07 13.83
C ARG A 20 10.93 -13.60 12.62
N TRP A 21 11.79 -14.46 12.06
CA TRP A 21 12.55 -14.18 10.85
C TRP A 21 11.62 -14.12 9.62
N LEU A 22 10.71 -15.09 9.48
CA LEU A 22 9.69 -15.12 8.42
C LEU A 22 8.64 -13.99 8.54
N ALA A 23 8.42 -13.43 9.72
CA ALA A 23 7.46 -12.34 9.94
C ALA A 23 7.96 -10.95 9.47
N GLY A 24 9.25 -10.82 9.13
CA GLY A 24 9.88 -9.58 8.71
C GLY A 24 10.13 -8.57 9.85
N GLY A 25 10.57 -7.37 9.48
CA GLY A 25 10.82 -6.28 10.42
C GLY A 25 9.56 -5.80 11.16
N VAL A 26 9.70 -5.36 12.41
CA VAL A 26 8.59 -4.83 13.23
C VAL A 26 8.76 -3.33 13.42
N CYS A 27 7.75 -2.55 13.04
CA CYS A 27 7.76 -1.11 13.29
C CYS A 27 7.72 -0.81 14.81
N ARG A 28 8.70 -0.05 15.31
CA ARG A 28 8.82 0.34 16.74
C ARG A 28 8.44 1.79 17.01
N SER A 29 8.07 2.57 15.98
CA SER A 29 7.68 3.98 16.12
C SER A 29 6.50 4.12 17.08
N LYS A 30 6.60 5.04 18.03
CA LYS A 30 5.52 5.44 18.96
C LYS A 30 4.72 6.64 18.45
N ALA A 31 4.97 7.11 17.22
CA ALA A 31 4.35 8.29 16.65
C ALA A 31 2.81 8.21 16.67
N ARG A 32 2.18 9.33 17.03
CA ARG A 32 0.73 9.52 17.04
C ARG A 32 0.24 10.16 15.75
N LEU A 33 -1.01 9.87 15.41
CA LEU A 33 -1.72 10.34 14.22
C LEU A 33 -3.03 11.06 14.58
N ASP A 34 -3.21 11.47 15.84
CA ASP A 34 -4.36 12.24 16.28
C ASP A 34 -4.56 13.49 15.39
N GLY A 35 -5.80 13.70 14.91
CA GLY A 35 -6.14 14.79 14.00
C GLY A 35 -5.60 14.65 12.56
N LYS A 36 -5.01 13.51 12.18
CA LYS A 36 -4.57 13.22 10.80
C LYS A 36 -5.53 12.26 10.09
N THR A 37 -5.73 12.48 8.79
CA THR A 37 -6.51 11.59 7.92
C THR A 37 -5.60 10.69 7.09
N VAL A 38 -5.90 9.40 7.05
CA VAL A 38 -5.17 8.36 6.33
C VAL A 38 -6.12 7.64 5.38
N LEU A 39 -5.80 7.55 4.10
CA LEU A 39 -6.54 6.76 3.11
C LEU A 39 -5.70 5.55 2.69
N ILE A 40 -6.29 4.35 2.74
CA ILE A 40 -5.61 3.09 2.43
C ILE A 40 -6.44 2.34 1.38
N THR A 41 -5.85 2.08 0.22
CA THR A 41 -6.49 1.28 -0.83
C THR A 41 -6.39 -0.21 -0.49
N GLY A 42 -7.47 -0.98 -0.70
CA GLY A 42 -7.48 -2.43 -0.48
C GLY A 42 -7.38 -2.85 0.99
N ALA A 43 -7.92 -2.03 1.90
CA ALA A 43 -7.78 -2.19 3.34
C ALA A 43 -8.81 -3.12 4.01
N ASN A 44 -9.55 -3.91 3.23
CA ASN A 44 -10.52 -4.89 3.74
C ASN A 44 -9.90 -6.23 4.15
N THR A 45 -8.65 -6.52 3.78
CA THR A 45 -7.96 -7.76 4.11
C THR A 45 -6.43 -7.55 4.23
N GLY A 46 -5.74 -8.57 4.73
CA GLY A 46 -4.28 -8.68 4.73
C GLY A 46 -3.54 -7.41 5.19
N ILE A 47 -2.54 -7.04 4.40
CA ILE A 47 -1.61 -5.93 4.65
C ILE A 47 -2.35 -4.61 4.91
N GLY A 48 -3.32 -4.28 4.05
CA GLY A 48 -4.08 -3.05 4.15
C GLY A 48 -4.94 -2.98 5.41
N LYS A 49 -5.55 -4.11 5.83
CA LYS A 49 -6.35 -4.17 7.06
C LYS A 49 -5.47 -4.04 8.31
N GLU A 50 -4.35 -4.75 8.38
CA GLU A 50 -3.44 -4.64 9.52
C GLU A 50 -2.80 -3.24 9.61
N THR A 51 -2.50 -2.63 8.47
CA THR A 51 -2.09 -1.21 8.40
C THR A 51 -3.21 -0.30 8.92
N ALA A 52 -4.47 -0.50 8.51
CA ALA A 52 -5.61 0.26 9.02
C ALA A 52 -5.78 0.15 10.54
N VAL A 53 -5.57 -1.04 11.13
CA VAL A 53 -5.58 -1.25 12.58
C VAL A 53 -4.48 -0.43 13.28
N ASP A 54 -3.24 -0.43 12.78
CA ASP A 54 -2.15 0.32 13.39
C ASP A 54 -2.37 1.84 13.29
N MET A 55 -2.82 2.33 12.13
CA MET A 55 -3.15 3.75 11.93
C MET A 55 -4.29 4.19 12.86
N ALA A 56 -5.35 3.40 12.98
CA ALA A 56 -6.47 3.68 13.87
C ALA A 56 -6.04 3.66 15.35
N LYS A 57 -5.20 2.71 15.78
CA LYS A 57 -4.62 2.68 17.14
C LYS A 57 -3.81 3.93 17.47
N ARG A 58 -3.15 4.52 16.47
CA ARG A 58 -2.41 5.79 16.58
C ARG A 58 -3.31 7.03 16.60
N GLY A 59 -4.64 6.88 16.54
CA GLY A 59 -5.60 7.99 16.61
C GLY A 59 -5.94 8.63 15.26
N ALA A 60 -5.52 8.04 14.14
CA ALA A 60 -5.87 8.55 12.83
C ALA A 60 -7.37 8.45 12.55
N ARG A 61 -7.88 9.35 11.71
CA ARG A 61 -9.06 9.10 10.89
C ARG A 61 -8.66 8.19 9.74
N VAL A 62 -9.24 6.99 9.64
CA VAL A 62 -8.84 6.00 8.63
C VAL A 62 -9.96 5.75 7.61
N ILE A 63 -9.64 5.94 6.34
CA ILE A 63 -10.51 5.69 5.19
C ILE A 63 -10.08 4.39 4.52
N LEU A 64 -10.89 3.34 4.64
CA LEU A 64 -10.73 2.10 3.90
C LEU A 64 -11.33 2.28 2.50
N ALA A 65 -10.48 2.43 1.49
CA ALA A 65 -10.90 2.58 0.10
C ALA A 65 -10.89 1.20 -0.60
N CYS A 66 -12.09 0.64 -0.85
CA CYS A 66 -12.26 -0.77 -1.20
C CYS A 66 -13.37 -1.00 -2.23
N ARG A 67 -13.25 -2.06 -3.04
CA ARG A 67 -14.26 -2.45 -4.05
C ARG A 67 -15.46 -3.16 -3.45
N ASP A 68 -15.22 -4.14 -2.59
CA ASP A 68 -16.28 -4.90 -1.92
C ASP A 68 -16.69 -4.18 -0.63
N MET A 69 -17.74 -3.36 -0.72
CA MET A 69 -18.27 -2.59 0.41
C MET A 69 -18.77 -3.50 1.55
N GLY A 70 -19.28 -4.70 1.24
CA GLY A 70 -19.75 -5.65 2.25
C GLY A 70 -18.60 -6.20 3.11
N ARG A 71 -17.50 -6.61 2.47
CA ARG A 71 -16.26 -7.00 3.17
C ARG A 71 -15.59 -5.81 3.86
N ALA A 72 -15.59 -4.64 3.23
CA ALA A 72 -14.94 -3.45 3.77
C ALA A 72 -15.65 -2.89 5.01
N ASN A 73 -16.98 -2.92 5.08
CA ASN A 73 -17.73 -2.54 6.28
C ASN A 73 -17.42 -3.49 7.46
N LYS A 74 -17.41 -4.81 7.22
CA LYS A 74 -16.98 -5.80 8.23
C LYS A 74 -15.53 -5.58 8.70
N ALA A 75 -14.63 -5.24 7.77
CA ALA A 75 -13.26 -4.90 8.11
C ALA A 75 -13.17 -3.60 8.92
N ALA A 76 -13.97 -2.57 8.61
CA ALA A 76 -14.01 -1.33 9.39
C ALA A 76 -14.51 -1.58 10.83
N GLU A 77 -15.55 -2.39 11.03
CA GLU A 77 -16.02 -2.81 12.36
C GLU A 77 -14.91 -3.53 13.15
N GLU A 78 -14.20 -4.46 12.50
CA GLU A 78 -13.05 -5.15 13.11
C GLU A 78 -11.92 -4.17 13.47
N VAL A 79 -11.62 -3.21 12.58
CA VAL A 79 -10.59 -2.16 12.81
C VAL A 79 -10.97 -1.28 14.00
N ARG A 80 -12.23 -0.79 14.08
CA ARG A 80 -12.72 -0.01 15.24
C ARG A 80 -12.56 -0.81 16.53
N LYS A 81 -13.08 -2.05 16.57
CA LYS A 81 -12.99 -2.95 17.74
C LYS A 81 -11.55 -3.25 18.17
N ARG A 82 -10.63 -3.47 17.22
CA ARG A 82 -9.23 -3.78 17.49
C ARG A 82 -8.36 -2.58 17.84
N SER A 83 -8.82 -1.37 17.51
CA SER A 83 -8.08 -0.11 17.76
C SER A 83 -8.60 0.71 18.93
N GLY A 84 -9.89 0.57 19.29
CA GLY A 84 -10.58 1.46 20.23
C GLY A 84 -10.86 2.85 19.64
N ASN A 85 -10.83 2.99 18.32
CA ASN A 85 -11.04 4.26 17.61
C ASN A 85 -12.16 4.11 16.57
N ASP A 86 -13.26 4.82 16.77
CA ASP A 86 -14.44 4.75 15.89
C ASP A 86 -14.31 5.57 14.60
N ASN A 87 -13.29 6.42 14.47
CA ASN A 87 -13.05 7.31 13.32
C ASN A 87 -12.49 6.56 12.09
N VAL A 88 -13.12 5.45 11.77
CA VAL A 88 -12.81 4.55 10.66
C VAL A 88 -14.02 4.56 9.74
N VAL A 89 -13.83 4.88 8.46
CA VAL A 89 -14.90 4.95 7.46
C VAL A 89 -14.53 4.15 6.21
N VAL A 90 -15.54 3.74 5.45
CA VAL A 90 -15.35 3.03 4.18
C VAL A 90 -15.78 3.95 3.04
N LYS A 91 -14.97 4.01 1.98
CA LYS A 91 -15.33 4.63 0.70
C LYS A 91 -15.16 3.63 -0.44
N MET A 92 -16.03 3.72 -1.43
CA MET A 92 -16.02 2.85 -2.59
C MET A 92 -14.82 3.19 -3.49
N LEU A 93 -14.00 2.19 -3.84
CA LEU A 93 -12.91 2.31 -4.80
C LEU A 93 -12.74 1.02 -5.59
N ASP A 94 -12.97 1.08 -6.90
CA ASP A 94 -12.45 0.09 -7.83
C ASP A 94 -11.31 0.70 -8.65
N LEU A 95 -10.10 0.15 -8.48
CA LEU A 95 -8.93 0.54 -9.27
C LEU A 95 -8.99 -0.02 -10.70
N ASN A 96 -9.93 -0.92 -10.99
CA ASN A 96 -10.23 -1.44 -12.32
C ASN A 96 -10.99 -0.44 -13.22
N SER A 97 -11.33 0.74 -12.68
CA SER A 97 -12.21 1.73 -13.32
C SER A 97 -11.71 3.14 -13.02
N LEU A 98 -11.13 3.84 -14.01
CA LEU A 98 -10.70 5.24 -13.84
C LEU A 98 -11.88 6.16 -13.47
N ARG A 99 -13.11 5.78 -13.85
CA ARG A 99 -14.35 6.43 -13.40
C ARG A 99 -14.54 6.30 -11.88
N SER A 100 -14.35 5.10 -11.31
CA SER A 100 -14.43 4.90 -9.86
C SER A 100 -13.33 5.65 -9.12
N VAL A 101 -12.10 5.67 -9.64
CA VAL A 101 -10.99 6.45 -9.09
C VAL A 101 -11.33 7.95 -9.03
N ARG A 102 -11.84 8.52 -10.12
CA ARG A 102 -12.29 9.93 -10.18
C ARG A 102 -13.45 10.21 -9.23
N ALA A 103 -14.39 9.27 -9.08
CA ALA A 103 -15.51 9.39 -8.14
C ALA A 103 -15.03 9.42 -6.68
N LEU A 104 -14.14 8.51 -6.28
CA LEU A 104 -13.52 8.53 -4.94
C LEU A 104 -12.78 9.84 -4.69
N ALA A 105 -11.93 10.28 -5.62
CA ALA A 105 -11.13 11.48 -5.43
C ALA A 105 -12.01 12.72 -5.19
N LYS A 106 -13.09 12.87 -5.97
CA LYS A 106 -14.09 13.94 -5.81
C LYS A 106 -14.84 13.85 -4.48
N ASP A 107 -15.19 12.64 -4.04
CA ASP A 107 -15.85 12.41 -2.75
C ASP A 107 -14.93 12.76 -1.57
N VAL A 108 -13.67 12.32 -1.61
CA VAL A 108 -12.64 12.67 -0.60
C VAL A 108 -12.39 14.17 -0.55
N GLN A 109 -12.21 14.84 -1.70
CA GLN A 109 -12.06 16.30 -1.77
C GLN A 109 -13.28 17.07 -1.22
N LYS A 110 -14.47 16.45 -1.22
CA LYS A 110 -15.71 17.06 -0.73
C LYS A 110 -15.95 16.80 0.77
N THR A 111 -15.58 15.63 1.30
CA THR A 111 -15.89 15.24 2.70
C THR A 111 -14.71 15.35 3.66
N GLU A 112 -13.49 15.53 3.17
CA GLU A 112 -12.27 15.52 4.00
C GLU A 112 -11.52 16.85 3.87
N ASP A 113 -11.43 17.62 4.95
CA ASP A 113 -10.67 18.89 4.98
C ASP A 113 -9.15 18.69 4.77
N ARG A 114 -8.68 17.46 5.01
CA ARG A 114 -7.28 17.04 4.94
C ARG A 114 -7.11 15.58 4.57
N LEU A 115 -5.97 15.27 3.96
CA LEU A 115 -5.44 13.93 3.74
C LEU A 115 -3.93 13.98 4.03
N ASN A 116 -3.48 13.39 5.14
CA ASN A 116 -2.08 13.43 5.54
C ASN A 116 -1.28 12.22 5.03
N ILE A 117 -1.91 11.05 4.89
CA ILE A 117 -1.23 9.85 4.38
C ILE A 117 -2.11 9.16 3.34
N LEU A 118 -1.60 9.02 2.13
CA LEU A 118 -2.16 8.14 1.10
C LEU A 118 -1.32 6.87 1.03
N ILE A 119 -1.94 5.71 1.25
CA ILE A 119 -1.29 4.40 1.13
C ILE A 119 -1.90 3.64 -0.05
N ASN A 120 -1.16 3.63 -1.16
CA ASN A 120 -1.46 2.87 -2.37
C ASN A 120 -1.02 1.41 -2.13
N ASN A 121 -1.90 0.64 -1.48
CA ASN A 121 -1.66 -0.72 -0.99
C ASN A 121 -2.37 -1.81 -1.80
N ALA A 122 -3.48 -1.49 -2.47
CA ALA A 122 -4.26 -2.47 -3.23
C ALA A 122 -3.47 -3.04 -4.41
N GLY A 123 -3.09 -4.31 -4.31
CA GLY A 123 -2.46 -5.04 -5.41
C GLY A 123 -3.29 -6.27 -5.80
N ILE A 124 -3.31 -6.56 -7.09
CA ILE A 124 -3.68 -7.86 -7.64
C ILE A 124 -2.48 -8.51 -8.31
N MET A 125 -2.57 -9.82 -8.47
CA MET A 125 -1.43 -10.71 -8.59
C MET A 125 -1.87 -11.99 -9.31
N MET A 126 -1.07 -12.46 -10.27
CA MET A 126 -1.26 -13.73 -10.99
C MET A 126 -2.68 -13.85 -11.61
N CYS A 127 -3.27 -12.73 -11.99
CA CYS A 127 -4.54 -12.76 -12.72
C CYS A 127 -4.31 -13.33 -14.13
N PRO A 128 -5.25 -14.14 -14.68
CA PRO A 128 -5.25 -14.44 -16.10
C PRO A 128 -5.27 -13.15 -16.92
N HIS A 129 -4.75 -13.18 -18.16
CA HIS A 129 -4.71 -11.98 -19.01
C HIS A 129 -6.12 -11.44 -19.25
N TRP A 130 -6.43 -10.34 -18.58
CA TRP A 130 -7.70 -9.63 -18.61
C TRP A 130 -7.44 -8.15 -18.83
N ARG A 131 -8.50 -7.40 -19.18
CA ARG A 131 -8.45 -5.96 -19.30
C ARG A 131 -9.30 -5.26 -18.25
N THR A 132 -8.90 -4.05 -17.87
CA THR A 132 -9.71 -3.16 -17.03
C THR A 132 -10.95 -2.66 -17.77
N GLU A 133 -11.87 -1.98 -17.08
CA GLU A 133 -13.01 -1.30 -17.74
C GLU A 133 -12.54 -0.29 -18.80
N ASP A 134 -11.38 0.32 -18.56
CA ASP A 134 -10.73 1.30 -19.43
C ASP A 134 -9.80 0.66 -20.49
N GLY A 135 -9.70 -0.68 -20.54
CA GLY A 135 -9.01 -1.43 -21.60
C GLY A 135 -7.51 -1.72 -21.40
N PHE A 136 -6.92 -1.39 -20.25
CA PHE A 136 -5.52 -1.69 -19.93
C PHE A 136 -5.33 -3.13 -19.44
N GLU A 137 -4.12 -3.68 -19.49
CA GLU A 137 -3.83 -4.93 -18.76
C GLU A 137 -4.21 -4.80 -17.28
N MET A 138 -4.87 -5.82 -16.77
CA MET A 138 -5.49 -5.87 -15.45
C MET A 138 -4.55 -5.44 -14.30
N GLN A 139 -3.34 -5.98 -14.23
CA GLN A 139 -2.37 -5.72 -13.17
C GLN A 139 -1.69 -4.35 -13.32
N PHE A 140 -1.31 -3.93 -14.53
CA PHE A 140 -0.77 -2.59 -14.80
C PHE A 140 -1.83 -1.51 -14.52
N GLY A 141 -3.07 -1.77 -14.92
CA GLY A 141 -4.23 -0.93 -14.65
C GLY A 141 -4.49 -0.75 -13.16
N VAL A 142 -4.64 -1.85 -12.41
CA VAL A 142 -4.97 -1.80 -10.98
C VAL A 142 -3.80 -1.37 -10.11
N ASN A 143 -2.62 -1.98 -10.28
CA ASN A 143 -1.48 -1.80 -9.37
C ASN A 143 -0.79 -0.45 -9.60
N HIS A 144 -0.74 0.03 -10.85
CA HIS A 144 -0.05 1.26 -11.25
C HIS A 144 -0.99 2.38 -11.69
N LEU A 145 -1.73 2.24 -12.81
CA LEU A 145 -2.47 3.37 -13.41
C LEU A 145 -3.57 3.92 -12.49
N GLY A 146 -4.34 3.06 -11.82
CA GLY A 146 -5.39 3.48 -10.88
C GLY A 146 -4.81 4.26 -9.69
N HIS A 147 -3.69 3.79 -9.13
CA HIS A 147 -2.97 4.50 -8.06
C HIS A 147 -2.31 5.79 -8.55
N PHE A 148 -1.76 5.80 -9.76
CA PHE A 148 -1.17 6.98 -10.40
C PHE A 148 -2.23 8.08 -10.57
N LEU A 149 -3.41 7.74 -11.12
CA LEU A 149 -4.51 8.68 -11.25
C LEU A 149 -5.02 9.16 -9.88
N LEU A 150 -5.25 8.24 -8.93
CA LEU A 150 -5.71 8.59 -7.57
C LEU A 150 -4.77 9.57 -6.88
N THR A 151 -3.46 9.33 -6.98
CA THR A 151 -2.41 10.15 -6.38
C THR A 151 -2.39 11.55 -6.98
N ASN A 152 -2.45 11.67 -8.31
CA ASN A 152 -2.46 12.97 -8.99
C ASN A 152 -3.73 13.78 -8.65
N LEU A 153 -4.90 13.14 -8.61
CA LEU A 153 -6.16 13.81 -8.26
C LEU A 153 -6.21 14.28 -6.80
N LEU A 154 -5.57 13.57 -5.87
CA LEU A 154 -5.52 13.94 -4.44
C LEU A 154 -4.31 14.81 -4.07
N LEU A 155 -3.43 15.11 -5.02
CA LEU A 155 -2.13 15.73 -4.77
C LEU A 155 -2.23 17.11 -4.10
N ASP A 156 -3.20 17.94 -4.50
CA ASP A 156 -3.35 19.28 -3.92
C ASP A 156 -3.97 19.25 -2.52
N LEU A 157 -4.83 18.27 -2.23
CA LEU A 157 -5.32 18.03 -0.86
C LEU A 157 -4.19 17.55 0.05
N LEU A 158 -3.33 16.65 -0.45
CA LEU A 158 -2.11 16.23 0.25
C LEU A 158 -1.19 17.43 0.55
N LYS A 159 -0.85 18.25 -0.45
CA LYS A 159 -0.05 19.48 -0.28
C LYS A 159 -0.64 20.44 0.77
N LYS A 160 -1.95 20.70 0.70
CA LYS A 160 -2.69 21.52 1.70
C LYS A 160 -2.62 20.93 3.11
N SER A 161 -2.45 19.61 3.22
CA SER A 161 -2.41 18.86 4.47
C SER A 161 -0.99 18.66 5.02
N ALA A 162 0.00 19.43 4.54
CA ALA A 162 1.39 19.30 4.98
C ALA A 162 1.53 19.38 6.52
N PRO A 163 2.35 18.52 7.16
CA PRO A 163 3.14 17.45 6.56
C PRO A 163 2.29 16.26 6.09
N SER A 164 2.52 15.82 4.85
CA SER A 164 1.80 14.74 4.18
C SER A 164 2.75 13.74 3.51
N ARG A 165 2.31 12.50 3.29
CA ARG A 165 3.08 11.45 2.61
C ARG A 165 2.21 10.60 1.69
N ILE A 166 2.80 10.15 0.58
CA ILE A 166 2.28 9.08 -0.26
C ILE A 166 3.18 7.87 -0.05
N VAL A 167 2.60 6.69 0.15
CA VAL A 167 3.30 5.42 0.31
C VAL A 167 2.77 4.46 -0.76
N ASN A 168 3.63 4.10 -1.71
CA ASN A 168 3.34 3.07 -2.70
C ASN A 168 3.86 1.74 -2.18
N VAL A 169 2.97 0.75 -2.06
CA VAL A 169 3.34 -0.61 -1.67
C VAL A 169 3.86 -1.34 -2.90
N SER A 170 5.13 -1.74 -2.84
CA SER A 170 5.78 -2.56 -3.86
C SER A 170 6.08 -3.96 -3.30
N SER A 171 6.70 -4.79 -4.13
CA SER A 171 7.00 -6.19 -3.86
C SER A 171 8.48 -6.50 -4.13
N LEU A 172 9.04 -7.55 -3.52
CA LEU A 172 10.33 -8.11 -3.93
C LEU A 172 10.33 -8.54 -5.41
N ALA A 173 9.16 -8.88 -5.98
CA ALA A 173 9.03 -9.21 -7.41
C ALA A 173 9.38 -8.05 -8.37
N HIS A 174 9.54 -6.82 -7.87
CA HIS A 174 10.08 -5.75 -8.72
C HIS A 174 11.57 -5.98 -9.10
N GLU A 175 12.31 -6.81 -8.35
CA GLU A 175 13.75 -7.08 -8.60
C GLU A 175 13.98 -7.87 -9.90
N SER A 176 13.02 -8.73 -10.29
CA SER A 176 13.02 -9.48 -11.54
C SER A 176 12.19 -8.80 -12.64
N GLY A 177 11.46 -7.74 -12.32
CA GLY A 177 10.59 -7.01 -13.25
C GLY A 177 11.35 -6.10 -14.23
N LYS A 178 10.77 -5.91 -15.41
CA LYS A 178 11.20 -4.90 -16.41
C LYS A 178 9.98 -4.15 -16.93
N ILE A 179 10.16 -2.89 -17.30
CA ILE A 179 9.12 -2.14 -18.02
C ILE A 179 9.28 -2.44 -19.51
N HIS A 180 8.32 -3.19 -20.07
CA HIS A 180 8.27 -3.49 -21.50
C HIS A 180 7.57 -2.32 -22.21
N PHE A 181 8.27 -1.25 -22.54
CA PHE A 181 7.61 -0.06 -23.13
C PHE A 181 6.92 -0.34 -24.48
N ASP A 182 7.36 -1.36 -25.21
CA ASP A 182 6.79 -1.75 -26.50
C ASP A 182 5.70 -2.83 -26.37
N ASP A 183 5.53 -3.40 -25.16
CA ASP A 183 4.41 -4.25 -24.73
C ASP A 183 4.10 -4.00 -23.24
N ILE A 184 3.55 -2.81 -22.94
CA ILE A 184 3.31 -2.40 -21.55
C ILE A 184 2.18 -3.19 -20.88
N ASN A 185 1.47 -4.01 -21.68
CA ASN A 185 0.40 -4.91 -21.27
C ASN A 185 0.89 -6.35 -21.03
N LEU A 186 2.21 -6.56 -20.94
CA LEU A 186 2.87 -7.74 -20.38
C LEU A 186 2.17 -9.07 -20.73
N GLU A 187 2.10 -9.40 -22.02
CA GLU A 187 1.36 -10.59 -22.46
C GLU A 187 2.01 -11.92 -21.98
N LYS A 188 3.17 -11.88 -21.27
CA LYS A 188 4.01 -13.06 -20.92
C LYS A 188 4.76 -12.93 -19.55
N ASN A 189 4.30 -13.70 -18.54
CA ASN A 189 4.95 -14.10 -17.25
C ASN A 189 4.89 -13.14 -16.02
N TYR A 190 4.72 -13.68 -14.78
CA TYR A 190 4.47 -12.90 -13.54
C TYR A 190 4.64 -13.67 -12.18
N GLU A 191 5.18 -13.04 -11.09
CA GLU A 191 5.33 -13.57 -9.68
C GLU A 191 5.34 -12.45 -8.57
N THR A 192 5.43 -12.76 -7.24
CA THR A 192 5.15 -11.82 -6.08
C THR A 192 5.73 -12.14 -4.67
N LEU A 193 5.91 -11.11 -3.79
CA LEU A 193 5.88 -11.20 -2.29
C LEU A 193 5.98 -9.85 -1.49
N GLY A 194 5.52 -9.78 -0.22
CA GLY A 194 5.88 -8.75 0.82
C GLY A 194 4.74 -8.07 1.65
N ALA A 195 4.99 -7.56 2.88
CA ALA A 195 4.02 -6.77 3.70
C ALA A 195 4.57 -5.68 4.66
N GLN A 196 5.57 -5.97 5.50
CA GLN A 196 5.91 -5.14 6.69
C GLN A 196 6.38 -3.72 6.36
N THR A 197 7.15 -3.57 5.28
CA THR A 197 7.80 -2.31 4.89
C THR A 197 6.83 -1.14 4.75
N THR A 198 5.60 -1.41 4.32
CA THR A 198 4.51 -0.42 4.17
C THR A 198 4.27 0.35 5.46
N ILE A 199 4.21 -0.35 6.59
CA ILE A 199 3.93 0.24 7.90
C ILE A 199 5.08 1.16 8.31
N TYR A 200 6.32 0.69 8.14
CA TYR A 200 7.53 1.48 8.43
C TYR A 200 7.58 2.79 7.62
N CYS A 201 7.40 2.72 6.30
CA CYS A 201 7.45 3.88 5.40
C CYS A 201 6.38 4.95 5.71
N ALA A 202 5.28 4.55 6.34
CA ALA A 202 4.14 5.43 6.64
C ALA A 202 4.25 6.17 7.99
N VAL A 203 4.92 5.60 9.01
CA VAL A 203 4.85 6.11 10.40
C VAL A 203 6.19 6.43 11.06
N ASP A 204 7.33 6.16 10.41
CA ASP A 204 8.64 6.45 11.00
C ASP A 204 9.05 7.92 10.81
N GLU A 205 9.28 8.62 11.92
CA GLU A 205 9.58 10.06 11.91
C GLU A 205 10.97 10.38 11.34
N SER A 206 11.92 9.43 11.34
CA SER A 206 13.23 9.63 10.72
C SER A 206 13.12 9.81 9.19
N LEU A 207 12.06 9.26 8.59
CA LEU A 207 11.81 9.35 7.16
C LEU A 207 11.14 10.67 6.75
N LYS A 208 10.76 11.53 7.70
CA LYS A 208 9.94 12.75 7.46
C LYS A 208 10.49 13.62 6.32
N ASN A 209 11.81 13.76 6.24
CA ASN A 209 12.51 14.60 5.26
C ASN A 209 13.12 13.81 4.08
N THR A 210 12.81 12.50 3.94
CA THR A 210 13.31 11.67 2.83
C THR A 210 12.19 11.30 1.84
N SER A 211 12.55 11.25 0.56
CA SER A 211 11.70 10.91 -0.59
C SER A 211 12.51 10.18 -1.66
N GLY A 212 11.84 9.43 -2.55
CA GLY A 212 12.51 8.74 -3.66
C GLY A 212 13.36 7.52 -3.30
N LEU A 213 13.23 7.01 -2.07
CA LEU A 213 14.03 5.89 -1.56
C LEU A 213 13.25 4.57 -1.54
N TYR A 214 13.94 3.46 -1.80
CA TYR A 214 13.38 2.10 -1.76
C TYR A 214 13.64 1.44 -0.40
N TYR A 215 12.63 0.74 0.11
CA TYR A 215 12.69 0.09 1.41
C TYR A 215 12.26 -1.38 1.29
N SER A 216 12.87 -2.23 2.10
CA SER A 216 12.54 -3.65 2.21
C SER A 216 12.99 -4.15 3.59
N ASP A 217 12.22 -5.03 4.22
CA ASP A 217 12.40 -5.48 5.62
C ASP A 217 12.48 -4.35 6.66
N CYS A 218 11.75 -3.25 6.42
CA CYS A 218 11.78 -2.03 7.25
C CYS A 218 13.17 -1.36 7.31
N ALA A 219 14.02 -1.57 6.31
CA ALA A 219 15.31 -0.92 6.14
C ALA A 219 15.45 -0.29 4.74
N LEU A 220 16.31 0.72 4.61
CA LEU A 220 16.69 1.28 3.32
C LEU A 220 17.46 0.23 2.51
N LYS A 221 17.08 -0.01 1.25
CA LYS A 221 17.83 -0.86 0.32
C LYS A 221 18.00 -0.13 -1.01
N GLU A 222 19.03 -0.50 -1.78
CA GLU A 222 19.08 -0.08 -3.18
C GLU A 222 17.93 -0.75 -3.96
N ALA A 223 17.27 0.02 -4.82
CA ALA A 223 16.36 -0.54 -5.81
C ALA A 223 17.15 -1.23 -6.94
N ALA A 224 16.49 -2.15 -7.65
CA ALA A 224 17.05 -2.75 -8.87
C ALA A 224 17.51 -1.66 -9.86
N PRO A 225 18.57 -1.87 -10.67
CA PRO A 225 19.12 -0.85 -11.57
C PRO A 225 18.07 -0.20 -12.50
N GLN A 226 17.10 -0.98 -12.97
CA GLN A 226 16.00 -0.54 -13.84
C GLN A 226 15.03 0.41 -13.14
N ALA A 227 14.90 0.29 -11.81
CA ALA A 227 14.09 1.19 -10.97
C ALA A 227 14.84 2.49 -10.58
N ARG A 228 16.10 2.65 -11.02
CA ARG A 228 16.93 3.86 -10.86
C ARG A 228 17.16 4.62 -12.18
N ASP A 229 16.49 4.23 -13.26
CA ASP A 229 16.56 4.91 -14.55
C ASP A 229 15.58 6.08 -14.61
N ASP A 230 16.10 7.30 -14.42
CA ASP A 230 15.34 8.56 -14.49
C ASP A 230 14.69 8.81 -15.87
N ALA A 231 15.26 8.30 -16.95
CA ALA A 231 14.69 8.45 -18.29
C ALA A 231 13.51 7.49 -18.49
N ALA A 232 13.64 6.24 -18.05
CA ALA A 232 12.55 5.27 -18.01
C ALA A 232 11.40 5.74 -17.08
N ALA A 233 11.73 6.25 -15.89
CA ALA A 233 10.74 6.80 -14.96
C ALA A 233 9.96 7.97 -15.58
N ARG A 234 10.64 8.89 -16.27
CA ARG A 234 10.02 10.04 -16.94
C ARG A 234 9.20 9.62 -18.18
N ARG A 235 9.63 8.60 -18.93
CA ARG A 235 8.86 7.99 -20.03
C ARG A 235 7.59 7.33 -19.51
N LEU A 236 7.69 6.55 -18.43
CA LEU A 236 6.54 5.90 -17.77
C LEU A 236 5.56 6.94 -17.22
N TRP A 237 6.04 8.03 -16.61
CA TRP A 237 5.20 9.12 -16.11
C TRP A 237 4.35 9.74 -17.23
N ASN A 238 4.98 10.14 -18.33
CA ASN A 238 4.28 10.78 -19.45
C ASN A 238 3.28 9.84 -20.11
N LEU A 239 3.65 8.57 -20.32
CA LEU A 239 2.76 7.55 -20.84
C LEU A 239 1.57 7.30 -19.90
N SER A 240 1.82 7.18 -18.59
CA SER A 240 0.76 7.01 -17.59
C SER A 240 -0.20 8.20 -17.58
N ALA A 241 0.31 9.43 -17.62
CA ALA A 241 -0.48 10.67 -17.66
C ALA A 241 -1.41 10.74 -18.89
N SER A 242 -0.90 10.37 -20.06
CA SER A 242 -1.73 10.28 -21.27
C SER A 242 -2.78 9.16 -21.16
N MET A 243 -2.38 7.95 -20.75
CA MET A 243 -3.28 6.80 -20.60
C MET A 243 -4.44 7.06 -19.63
N VAL A 244 -4.20 7.77 -18.53
CA VAL A 244 -5.27 8.09 -17.56
C VAL A 244 -6.05 9.38 -17.88
N GLY A 245 -5.73 10.10 -18.95
CA GLY A 245 -6.37 11.35 -19.32
C GLY A 245 -6.07 12.49 -18.33
N LEU A 246 -4.78 12.76 -18.11
CA LEU A 246 -4.24 13.92 -17.40
C LEU A 246 -3.34 14.81 -18.30
N ALA A 247 -2.95 14.30 -19.47
CA ALA A 247 -2.13 14.97 -20.49
C ALA A 247 -2.69 14.68 -21.89
#